data_AF-A0A7X3Y2H2-F1
#
_entry.id   AF-A0A7X3Y2H2-F1
#
_cell.length_a   1.000
_cell.length_b   1.000
_cell.length_c   1.000
_cell.angle_alpha   90.00
_cell.angle_beta   90.00
_cell.angle_gamma   90.00
#
_symmetry.space_group_name_H-M   'P 1'
#
loop_
_entity.id
_entity.type
_entity.pdbx_description
1 polymer ?
#
loop_
_entity_poly.entity_id
_entity_poly.type
_entity_poly.pdbx_seq_one_letter_code
_entity_poly.pdbx_strand_id
1 'polypeptide(L)'
;MSEKERKIHTPTDEEEAEIQRHIAEDPDTWELTEEDWVRARPAIEVDPELVEWSLRRRGKQKAPTKEKVTMRLDADIVAHFRESGKGWQTRLNDALRQVISS
;
A
#
# COMPACT_ATOMS: atom_id res chain seq x y z
N MET A 1 14.63 -7.94 10.22
CA MET A 1 13.60 -7.04 9.71
C MET A 1 12.46 -7.11 10.70
N SER A 2 12.18 -6.04 11.43
CA SER A 2 11.07 -6.06 12.40
C SER A 2 9.78 -5.85 11.61
N GLU A 3 9.03 -6.93 11.43
CA GLU A 3 7.65 -6.86 10.97
C GLU A 3 6.88 -6.10 12.04
N LYS A 4 6.55 -4.84 11.74
CA LYS A 4 5.67 -4.05 12.58
C LYS A 4 4.27 -4.63 12.37
N GLU A 5 3.87 -5.55 13.24
CA GLU A 5 2.51 -6.08 13.25
C GLU A 5 1.55 -4.89 13.30
N ARG A 6 0.72 -4.75 12.26
CA ARG A 6 -0.34 -3.74 12.26
C ARG A 6 -1.39 -4.22 13.26
N LYS A 7 -1.29 -3.74 14.50
CA LYS A 7 -2.29 -3.96 15.53
C LYS A 7 -3.56 -3.23 15.09
N ILE A 8 -4.53 -3.96 14.56
CA ILE A 8 -5.86 -3.43 14.25
C ILE A 8 -6.60 -3.38 15.59
N HIS A 9 -6.99 -2.17 16.02
CA HIS A 9 -7.87 -2.01 17.18
C HIS A 9 -9.30 -2.23 16.71
N THR A 10 -9.92 -3.30 17.19
CA THR A 10 -11.37 -3.47 17.10
C THR A 10 -11.97 -2.85 18.36
N PRO A 11 -12.94 -1.93 18.24
CA PRO A 11 -13.60 -1.35 19.40
C PRO A 11 -14.15 -2.43 20.34
N THR A 12 -14.09 -2.17 21.64
CA THR A 12 -14.80 -3.00 22.63
C THR A 12 -16.30 -2.70 22.59
N ASP A 13 -17.14 -3.59 23.12
CA ASP A 13 -18.60 -3.39 23.17
C ASP A 13 -19.01 -2.06 23.84
N GLU A 14 -18.25 -1.61 24.84
CA GLU A 14 -18.47 -0.31 25.51
C GLU A 14 -18.14 0.86 24.58
N GLU A 15 -17.03 0.78 23.85
CA GLU A 15 -16.63 1.76 22.85
C GLU A 15 -17.63 1.78 21.66
N GLU A 16 -18.13 0.62 21.23
CA GLU A 16 -19.17 0.53 20.20
C GLU A 16 -20.48 1.19 20.67
N ALA A 17 -20.90 0.97 21.91
CA ALA A 17 -22.10 1.60 22.47
C ALA A 17 -21.96 3.13 22.55
N GLU A 18 -20.76 3.62 22.90
CA GLU A 18 -20.47 5.04 22.89
C GLU A 18 -20.48 5.63 21.46
N ILE A 19 -19.91 4.93 20.48
CA ILE A 19 -19.97 5.32 19.07
C ILE A 19 -21.43 5.43 18.61
N GLN A 20 -22.26 4.44 18.91
CA GLN A 20 -23.67 4.43 18.53
C GLN A 20 -24.48 5.54 19.19
N ARG A 21 -24.20 5.85 20.47
CA ARG A 21 -24.84 6.98 21.15
C ARG A 21 -24.54 8.30 20.43
N HIS A 22 -23.27 8.54 20.07
CA HIS A 22 -22.90 9.77 19.37
C HIS A 22 -23.49 9.84 17.96
N ILE A 23 -23.59 8.72 17.23
CA ILE A 23 -24.28 8.64 15.94
C ILE A 23 -25.75 9.05 16.08
N ALA A 24 -26.44 8.53 17.10
CA ALA A 24 -27.86 8.80 17.34
C ALA A 24 -28.16 10.23 17.83
N GLU A 25 -27.22 10.87 18.51
CA GLU A 25 -27.35 12.25 19.02
C GLU A 25 -27.08 13.31 17.94
N ASP A 26 -26.38 12.96 16.86
CA ASP A 26 -26.03 13.89 15.78
C ASP A 26 -27.19 14.03 14.76
N PRO A 27 -27.79 15.24 14.64
CA PRO A 27 -28.92 15.48 13.75
C PRO A 27 -28.55 15.46 12.25
N ASP A 28 -27.27 15.57 11.91
CA ASP A 28 -26.78 15.49 10.53
C ASP A 28 -26.40 14.05 10.13
N THR A 29 -26.50 13.08 11.04
CA THR A 29 -26.29 11.67 10.74
C THR A 29 -27.37 11.18 9.78
N TRP A 30 -26.94 10.67 8.63
CA TRP A 30 -27.78 9.87 7.74
C TRP A 30 -27.38 8.40 7.84
N GLU A 31 -28.31 7.57 8.33
CA GLU A 31 -28.14 6.12 8.38
C GLU A 31 -28.65 5.46 7.10
N LEU A 32 -27.86 4.55 6.55
CA LEU A 32 -28.19 3.85 5.32
C LEU A 32 -29.27 2.78 5.60
N THR A 33 -30.47 2.97 5.03
CA THR A 33 -31.59 2.04 5.21
C THR A 33 -31.52 0.85 4.24
N GLU A 34 -32.31 -0.20 4.51
CA GLU A 34 -32.44 -1.34 3.58
C GLU A 34 -33.03 -0.89 2.23
N GLU A 35 -33.99 0.03 2.24
CA GLU A 35 -34.56 0.60 1.03
C GLU A 35 -33.51 1.35 0.19
N ASP A 36 -32.57 2.04 0.85
CA ASP A 36 -31.46 2.72 0.18
C ASP A 36 -30.47 1.71 -0.42
N TRP A 37 -30.20 0.60 0.27
CA TRP A 37 -29.40 -0.51 -0.26
C TRP A 37 -30.00 -1.11 -1.52
N VAL A 38 -31.32 -1.35 -1.54
CA VAL A 38 -32.02 -1.87 -2.72
C VAL A 38 -31.95 -0.90 -3.90
N ARG A 39 -31.92 0.41 -3.63
CA ARG A 39 -31.80 1.46 -4.64
C ARG A 39 -30.35 1.74 -5.06
N ALA A 40 -29.37 1.18 -4.37
CA ALA A 40 -27.96 1.42 -4.66
C ALA A 40 -27.60 0.98 -6.08
N ARG A 41 -26.83 1.82 -6.77
CA ARG A 41 -26.33 1.56 -8.12
C ARG A 41 -24.81 1.53 -8.13
N PRO A 42 -24.17 0.79 -9.06
CA PRO A 42 -22.72 0.79 -9.16
C PRO A 42 -22.15 2.21 -9.32
N ALA A 43 -21.03 2.49 -8.63
CA ALA A 43 -20.39 3.82 -8.65
C ALA A 43 -20.08 4.31 -10.08
N ILE A 44 -19.72 3.40 -11.00
CA ILE A 44 -19.46 3.73 -12.41
C ILE A 44 -20.67 4.31 -13.14
N GLU A 45 -21.89 4.03 -12.67
CA GLU A 45 -23.11 4.54 -13.28
C GLU A 45 -23.57 5.89 -12.71
N VAL A 46 -23.19 6.20 -11.46
CA VAL A 46 -23.65 7.40 -10.74
C VAL A 46 -22.58 8.48 -10.63
N ASP A 47 -21.30 8.10 -10.62
CA ASP A 47 -20.15 9.00 -10.59
C ASP A 47 -18.95 8.36 -11.33
N PRO A 48 -18.92 8.45 -12.68
CA PRO A 48 -17.83 7.90 -13.47
C PRO A 48 -16.47 8.56 -13.21
N GLU A 49 -16.45 9.85 -12.88
CA GLU A 49 -15.21 10.61 -12.64
C GLU A 49 -14.52 10.15 -11.35
N LEU A 50 -15.29 9.87 -10.29
CA LEU A 50 -14.77 9.30 -9.05
C LEU A 50 -14.11 7.94 -9.28
N VAL A 51 -14.73 7.09 -10.12
CA VAL A 51 -14.16 5.78 -10.48
C VAL A 51 -12.87 5.96 -11.27
N GLU A 52 -12.85 6.86 -12.25
CA GLU A 52 -11.64 7.15 -13.01
C GLU A 52 -10.51 7.64 -12.10
N TRP A 53 -10.80 8.58 -11.19
CA TRP A 53 -9.83 9.06 -10.20
C TRP A 53 -9.31 7.94 -9.28
N SER A 54 -10.19 7.05 -8.81
CA SER A 54 -9.81 5.91 -7.97
C SER A 54 -8.90 4.92 -8.70
N LEU A 55 -9.16 4.70 -10.00
CA LEU A 55 -8.34 3.86 -10.88
C LEU A 55 -7.00 4.49 -11.27
N ARG A 56 -6.84 5.81 -11.15
CA ARG A 56 -5.54 6.50 -11.33
C ARG A 56 -4.53 6.19 -10.22
N ARG A 57 -4.90 5.44 -9.18
CA ARG A 57 -3.95 4.89 -8.21
C ARG A 57 -2.95 3.97 -8.92
N ARG A 58 -1.67 4.09 -8.53
CA ARG A 58 -0.52 3.38 -9.11
C ARG A 58 -0.90 1.94 -9.48
N GLY A 59 -1.07 1.69 -10.79
CA GLY A 59 -1.50 0.39 -11.29
C GLY A 59 -0.55 -0.73 -10.88
N LYS A 60 -0.99 -1.98 -11.07
CA LYS A 60 -0.11 -3.16 -10.91
C LYS A 60 1.21 -2.88 -11.63
N GLN A 61 2.33 -3.11 -10.94
CA GLN A 61 3.65 -2.93 -11.52
C GLN A 61 3.74 -3.80 -12.79
N LYS A 62 3.77 -3.18 -13.98
CA LYS A 62 3.57 -3.88 -15.27
C LYS A 62 4.59 -4.99 -15.53
N ALA A 63 5.76 -4.92 -14.91
CA ALA A 63 6.76 -5.98 -14.85
C ALA A 63 7.71 -5.74 -13.65
N PRO A 64 8.35 -6.78 -13.08
CA PRO A 64 9.44 -6.58 -12.15
C PRO A 64 10.61 -5.88 -12.87
N THR A 65 10.94 -4.65 -12.47
CA THR A 65 12.06 -3.88 -13.06
C THR A 65 13.43 -4.48 -12.73
N LYS A 66 13.48 -5.39 -11.76
CA LYS A 66 14.69 -6.08 -11.30
C LYS A 66 14.38 -7.56 -11.11
N GLU A 67 15.25 -8.41 -11.61
CA GLU A 67 15.20 -9.86 -11.38
C GLU A 67 15.93 -10.20 -10.08
N LYS A 68 15.32 -11.04 -9.23
CA LYS A 68 15.99 -11.56 -8.02
C LYS A 68 16.77 -12.80 -8.40
N VAL A 69 18.10 -12.67 -8.47
CA VAL A 69 19.01 -13.77 -8.73
C VAL A 69 19.73 -14.20 -7.45
N THR A 70 19.95 -15.51 -7.30
CA THR A 70 20.77 -16.07 -6.22
C THR A 70 22.16 -16.36 -6.78
N MET A 71 23.15 -15.53 -6.46
CA MET A 71 24.55 -15.72 -6.86
C MET A 71 25.49 -15.51 -5.69
N ARG A 72 26.70 -16.08 -5.77
CA ARG A 72 27.79 -15.81 -4.84
C ARG A 72 28.69 -14.72 -5.44
N LEU A 73 29.06 -13.75 -4.62
CA LEU A 73 30.02 -12.69 -4.94
C LEU A 73 31.19 -12.81 -3.98
N ASP A 74 32.36 -12.35 -4.39
CA ASP A 74 33.55 -12.32 -3.53
C ASP A 74 33.32 -11.44 -2.30
N ALA A 75 33.96 -11.82 -1.19
CA ALA A 75 33.68 -11.23 0.12
C ALA A 75 34.11 -9.75 0.19
N ASP A 76 35.20 -9.41 -0.50
CA ASP A 76 35.74 -8.05 -0.62
C ASP A 76 34.80 -7.13 -1.40
N ILE A 77 34.20 -7.60 -2.50
CA ILE A 77 33.18 -6.87 -3.27
C ILE A 77 31.98 -6.55 -2.36
N VAL A 78 31.47 -7.55 -1.63
CA VAL A 78 30.32 -7.35 -0.74
C VAL A 78 30.68 -6.39 0.40
N ALA A 79 31.87 -6.50 0.98
CA ALA A 79 32.35 -5.60 2.03
C ALA A 79 32.43 -4.16 1.54
N HIS A 80 33.09 -3.93 0.40
CA HIS A 80 33.25 -2.61 -0.21
C HIS A 80 31.90 -1.90 -0.41
N PHE A 81 30.92 -2.59 -1.00
CA PHE A 81 29.60 -1.97 -1.18
C PHE A 81 28.89 -1.81 0.17
N ARG A 82 28.92 -2.77 1.10
CA ARG A 82 28.21 -2.64 2.39
C ARG A 82 28.70 -1.46 3.24
N GLU A 83 29.99 -1.12 3.18
CA GLU A 83 30.57 0.03 3.89
C GLU A 83 29.89 1.35 3.52
N SER A 84 29.43 1.48 2.27
CA SER A 84 28.68 2.66 1.81
C SER A 84 27.27 2.80 2.42
N GLY A 85 26.84 1.85 3.25
CA GLY A 85 25.61 1.93 4.04
C GLY A 85 24.33 1.73 3.22
N LYS A 86 23.27 2.46 3.58
CA LYS A 86 21.95 2.34 2.92
C LYS A 86 22.08 2.53 1.40
N GLY A 87 21.48 1.61 0.64
CA GLY A 87 21.52 1.64 -0.82
C GLY A 87 22.73 0.94 -1.48
N TRP A 88 23.55 0.19 -0.72
CA TRP A 88 24.71 -0.50 -1.28
C TRP A 88 24.38 -1.45 -2.44
N GLN A 89 23.24 -2.15 -2.39
CA GLN A 89 22.80 -3.02 -3.49
C GLN A 89 22.45 -2.22 -4.75
N THR A 90 21.91 -1.01 -4.61
CA THR A 90 21.66 -0.11 -5.75
C THR A 90 22.98 0.30 -6.39
N ARG A 91 23.97 0.71 -5.60
CA ARG A 91 25.30 1.06 -6.10
C ARG A 91 26.00 -0.11 -6.79
N LEU A 92 25.89 -1.32 -6.25
CA LEU A 92 26.40 -2.54 -6.89
C LEU A 92 25.72 -2.76 -8.25
N ASN A 93 24.40 -2.65 -8.31
CA ASN A 93 23.65 -2.77 -9.57
C ASN A 93 24.06 -1.69 -10.60
N ASP A 94 24.30 -0.46 -10.17
CA ASP A 94 24.71 0.64 -11.06
C ASP A 94 26.13 0.43 -11.60
N ALA A 95 27.04 -0.10 -10.79
CA ALA A 95 28.36 -0.51 -11.25
C ALA A 95 28.28 -1.61 -12.33
N LEU A 96 27.44 -2.63 -12.11
CA LEU A 96 27.20 -3.68 -13.11
C LEU A 96 26.59 -3.11 -14.41
N ARG A 97 25.71 -2.11 -14.31
CA ARG A 97 25.15 -1.42 -15.48
C ARG A 97 26.22 -0.69 -16.30
N GLN A 98 27.18 -0.06 -15.65
CA GLN A 98 28.28 0.63 -16.35
C GLN A 98 29.13 -0.36 -17.16
N VAL A 99 29.38 -1.57 -16.62
CA VAL A 99 30.14 -2.63 -17.31
C VAL A 99 29.44 -3.11 -18.58
N ILE A 100 28.11 -3.26 -18.57
CA ILE A 100 27.34 -3.75 -19.73
C ILE A 100 26.87 -2.65 -20.68
N SER A 101 26.99 -1.37 -20.30
CA SER A 101 26.64 -0.22 -21.16
C SER A 101 27.87 0.37 -21.86
N SER A 102 29.03 -0.26 -21.68
CA SER A 102 30.29 0.03 -22.38
C SER A 102 30.47 -0.94 -23.55
#